data_AF-F8GPG1-F1
#
_entry.id   AF-F8GPG1-F1
#
_cell.length_a   1.000
_cell.length_b   1.000
_cell.length_c   1.000
_cell.angle_alpha   90.00
_cell.angle_beta   90.00
_cell.angle_gamma   90.00
#
_symmetry.space_group_name_H-M   'P 1'
#
loop_
_entity.id
_entity.type
_entity.pdbx_description
1 polymer ?
#
loop_
_entity_poly.entity_id
_entity_poly.type
_entity_poly.pdbx_seq_one_letter_code
_entity_poly.pdbx_strand_id
1 'polypeptide(L)'
;MGAQDPKFGDQATLLNPRYVRSFVRTNKTDAADARAIWTAALQPGMPSVPVKTEAQQALLGSHRIRSELVDTRTRRVNQLRGLLGEFGLHFTAGRHAGLAEIRARREEIENAVPPVLWSALARQLDEIRREDEQILEIEREIANWLRSHPAGQTVEEIPGIGPITASALVATMGSAQAFRSGRAFAASLGLVPRQSGSGGKVQLGGISKRGDPYLRRLLIHGARIVLTRSRKRPAWAEALLARRPTPLGHQARHERLGRSQLLPSRPQSYHRTRPDIGPQPIPNTSKHLTQTLASGRCSYKGSKPAGSGERHFHT
;
A
#
# COMPACT_ATOMS: atom_id res chain seq x y z
N MET A 1 19.61 9.89 16.22
CA MET A 1 19.66 9.81 17.69
C MET A 1 18.99 8.51 18.10
N GLY A 2 19.75 7.62 18.73
CA GLY A 2 19.22 6.36 19.28
C GLY A 2 18.28 6.63 20.45
N ALA A 3 17.43 5.66 20.78
CA ALA A 3 16.68 5.73 22.03
C ALA A 3 17.64 5.44 23.18
N GLN A 4 17.61 6.27 24.21
CA GLN A 4 18.25 5.97 25.48
C GLN A 4 17.36 4.93 26.17
N ASP A 5 17.93 3.75 26.46
CA ASP A 5 17.28 2.83 27.39
C ASP A 5 17.54 3.37 28.81
N PRO A 6 16.50 3.82 29.55
CA PRO A 6 16.67 4.43 30.87
C PRO A 6 17.31 3.48 31.89
N LYS A 7 17.45 2.18 31.57
CA LYS A 7 18.08 1.19 32.45
C LYS A 7 19.60 1.04 32.26
N PHE A 8 20.17 1.44 31.12
CA PHE A 8 21.56 1.06 30.81
C PHE A 8 22.49 2.21 30.43
N GLY A 9 22.03 3.46 30.33
CA GLY A 9 22.90 4.63 30.05
C GLY A 9 23.55 4.65 28.65
N ASP A 10 23.54 3.52 27.94
CA ASP A 10 24.12 3.34 26.62
C ASP A 10 23.16 3.73 25.48
N GLN A 11 23.72 4.26 24.40
CA GLN A 11 22.97 4.59 23.18
C GLN A 11 22.62 3.31 22.40
N ALA A 12 21.37 2.86 22.49
CA ALA A 12 20.90 1.73 21.72
C ALA A 12 20.65 2.10 20.25
N THR A 13 21.21 1.31 19.32
CA THR A 13 20.98 1.45 17.87
C THR A 13 20.20 0.25 17.34
N LEU A 14 19.09 0.52 16.64
CA LEU A 14 18.31 -0.54 15.98
C LEU A 14 18.88 -0.85 14.59
N LEU A 15 19.11 -2.13 14.32
CA LEU A 15 19.51 -2.64 13.01
C LEU A 15 18.34 -3.35 12.32
N ASN A 16 18.30 -3.29 11.00
CA ASN A 16 17.31 -4.03 10.23
C ASN A 16 17.63 -5.54 10.27
N PRO A 17 16.72 -6.41 10.73
CA PRO A 17 16.97 -7.85 10.83
C PRO A 17 17.36 -8.51 9.50
N ARG A 18 16.92 -7.95 8.36
CA ARG A 18 17.30 -8.47 7.04
C ARG A 18 18.78 -8.26 6.73
N TYR A 19 19.39 -7.18 7.20
CA TYR A 19 20.82 -6.95 7.03
C TYR A 19 21.62 -7.81 8.00
N VAL A 20 21.14 -7.97 9.24
CA VAL A 20 21.73 -8.88 10.22
C VAL A 20 21.74 -10.33 9.71
N ARG A 21 20.66 -10.77 9.06
CA ARG A 21 20.54 -12.14 8.51
C ARG A 21 21.67 -12.53 7.56
N SER A 22 22.27 -11.56 6.85
CA SER A 22 23.42 -11.83 5.96
C SER A 22 24.69 -12.23 6.71
N PHE A 23 24.77 -12.01 8.02
CA PHE A 23 25.91 -12.32 8.88
C PHE A 23 25.70 -13.58 9.74
N VAL A 24 24.54 -14.24 9.63
CA VAL A 24 24.27 -15.51 10.33
C VAL A 24 24.99 -16.63 9.59
N ARG A 25 26.02 -17.21 10.22
CA ARG A 25 26.92 -18.21 9.61
C ARG A 25 26.54 -19.67 9.89
N THR A 26 25.83 -19.92 10.99
CA THR A 26 25.56 -21.27 11.52
C THR A 26 24.09 -21.44 11.83
N ASN A 27 23.72 -22.62 12.35
CA ASN A 27 22.38 -22.89 12.86
C ASN A 27 21.95 -21.89 13.95
N LYS A 28 20.62 -21.79 14.10
CA LYS A 28 19.96 -20.86 15.02
C LYS A 28 20.36 -21.16 16.47
N THR A 29 21.10 -20.23 17.07
CA THR A 29 21.48 -20.24 18.50
C THR A 29 21.61 -18.78 18.94
N ASP A 30 21.29 -18.47 20.19
CA ASP A 30 21.36 -17.09 20.71
C ASP A 30 22.78 -16.51 20.57
N ALA A 31 23.81 -17.35 20.77
CA ALA A 31 25.20 -16.96 20.57
C ALA A 31 25.53 -16.62 19.10
N ALA A 32 24.95 -17.34 18.13
CA ALA A 32 25.13 -17.01 16.71
C ALA A 32 24.38 -15.73 16.33
N ASP A 33 23.18 -15.52 16.85
CA ASP A 33 22.38 -14.31 16.61
C ASP A 33 23.07 -13.08 17.20
N ALA A 34 23.58 -13.17 18.44
CA ALA A 34 24.36 -12.10 19.07
C ALA A 34 25.63 -11.75 18.26
N ARG A 35 26.39 -12.76 17.81
CA ARG A 35 27.56 -12.53 16.94
C ARG A 35 27.18 -11.91 15.60
N ALA A 36 26.06 -12.30 15.01
CA ALA A 36 25.58 -11.72 13.76
C ALA A 36 25.21 -10.24 13.94
N ILE A 37 24.49 -9.91 15.03
CA ILE A 37 24.15 -8.52 15.37
C ILE A 37 25.41 -7.68 15.59
N TRP A 38 26.36 -8.19 16.39
CA TRP A 38 27.64 -7.53 16.64
C TRP A 38 28.43 -7.28 15.34
N THR A 39 28.58 -8.31 14.51
CA THR A 39 29.30 -8.21 13.23
C THR A 39 28.64 -7.21 12.29
N ALA A 40 27.31 -7.24 12.22
CA ALA A 40 26.50 -6.36 11.41
C ALA A 40 26.63 -4.90 11.87
N ALA A 41 26.68 -4.65 13.18
CA ALA A 41 26.85 -3.33 13.77
C ALA A 41 28.22 -2.70 13.45
N LEU A 42 29.27 -3.51 13.31
CA LEU A 42 30.62 -3.05 12.99
C LEU A 42 30.82 -2.70 11.50
N GLN A 43 29.88 -3.05 10.61
CA GLN A 43 30.04 -2.79 9.18
C GLN A 43 29.93 -1.29 8.85
N PRO A 44 30.91 -0.70 8.14
CA PRO A 44 30.83 0.68 7.69
C PRO A 44 29.58 0.91 6.83
N GLY A 45 28.82 1.96 7.14
CA GLY A 45 27.62 2.32 6.38
C GLY A 45 26.40 1.43 6.61
N MET A 46 26.40 0.58 7.66
CA MET A 46 25.20 -0.16 8.06
C MET A 46 24.05 0.80 8.40
N PRO A 47 22.90 0.74 7.71
CA PRO A 47 21.79 1.65 7.98
C PRO A 47 21.14 1.34 9.33
N SER A 48 21.08 2.34 10.20
CA SER A 48 20.29 2.28 11.43
C SER A 48 18.81 2.56 11.14
N VAL A 49 17.95 1.95 11.95
CA VAL A 49 16.51 2.21 11.95
C VAL A 49 16.21 3.22 13.05
N PRO A 50 15.56 4.36 12.76
CA PRO A 50 15.18 5.29 13.80
C PRO A 50 14.18 4.64 14.75
N VAL A 51 14.35 4.89 16.05
CA VAL A 51 13.40 4.43 17.06
C VAL A 51 12.13 5.26 16.93
N LYS A 52 10.99 4.58 16.81
CA LYS A 52 9.69 5.23 16.75
C LYS A 52 9.28 5.71 18.14
N THR A 53 8.65 6.87 18.20
CA THR A 53 8.03 7.34 19.45
C THR A 53 6.87 6.43 19.84
N GLU A 54 6.52 6.41 21.13
CA GLU A 54 5.38 5.65 21.63
C GLU A 54 4.08 6.00 20.87
N ALA A 55 3.83 7.29 20.63
CA ALA A 55 2.70 7.74 19.84
C ALA A 55 2.70 7.18 18.40
N GLN A 56 3.86 7.10 17.74
CA GLN A 56 3.97 6.49 16.41
C GLN A 56 3.73 4.98 16.46
N GLN A 57 4.25 4.29 17.47
CA GLN A 57 4.04 2.86 17.65
C GLN A 57 2.57 2.54 17.94
N ALA A 58 1.92 3.30 18.82
CA ALA A 58 0.50 3.16 19.15
C ALA A 58 -0.38 3.35 17.91
N LEU A 59 -0.15 4.40 17.12
CA LEU A 59 -0.89 4.63 15.89
C LEU A 59 -0.70 3.50 14.86
N LEU A 60 0.53 3.00 14.69
CA LEU A 60 0.78 1.84 13.83
C LEU A 60 0.10 0.58 14.36
N GLY A 61 -0.05 0.45 15.68
CA GLY A 61 -0.90 -0.56 16.32
C GLY A 61 -2.35 -0.46 15.87
N SER A 62 -2.95 0.73 15.97
CA SER A 62 -4.33 0.99 15.50
C SER A 62 -4.51 0.65 14.02
N HIS A 63 -3.53 0.97 13.17
CA HIS A 63 -3.54 0.57 11.76
C HIS A 63 -3.57 -0.95 11.55
N ARG A 64 -2.84 -1.71 12.38
CA ARG A 64 -2.81 -3.18 12.30
C ARG A 64 -4.14 -3.77 12.73
N ILE A 65 -4.69 -3.32 13.86
CA ILE A 65 -6.02 -3.75 14.35
C ILE A 65 -7.08 -3.47 13.30
N ARG A 66 -7.08 -2.26 12.72
CA ARG A 66 -7.99 -1.91 11.62
C ARG A 66 -7.82 -2.86 10.42
N SER A 67 -6.58 -3.15 10.01
CA SER A 67 -6.33 -4.06 8.88
C SER A 67 -6.86 -5.46 9.16
N GLU A 68 -6.68 -5.96 10.38
CA GLU A 68 -7.18 -7.26 10.82
C GLU A 68 -8.71 -7.31 10.79
N LEU A 69 -9.39 -6.30 11.34
CA LEU A 69 -10.85 -6.20 11.30
C LEU A 69 -11.37 -6.16 9.85
N VAL A 70 -10.72 -5.39 8.97
CA VAL A 70 -11.08 -5.34 7.54
C VAL A 70 -10.94 -6.70 6.87
N ASP A 71 -9.86 -7.42 7.14
CA ASP A 71 -9.60 -8.76 6.58
C ASP A 71 -10.61 -9.78 7.14
N THR A 72 -10.91 -9.71 8.44
CA THR A 72 -11.89 -10.58 9.10
C THR A 72 -13.30 -10.36 8.59
N ARG A 73 -13.75 -9.11 8.51
CA ARG A 73 -15.03 -8.75 7.90
C ARG A 73 -15.14 -9.28 6.47
N THR A 74 -14.08 -9.13 5.68
CA THR A 74 -14.06 -9.63 4.28
C THR A 74 -14.21 -11.15 4.24
N ARG A 75 -13.51 -11.86 5.13
CA ARG A 75 -13.62 -13.32 5.26
C ARG A 75 -15.03 -13.74 5.65
N ARG A 76 -15.65 -13.08 6.63
CA ARG A 76 -17.02 -13.38 7.06
C ARG A 76 -18.04 -13.13 5.95
N VAL A 77 -17.90 -12.03 5.22
CA VAL A 77 -18.77 -11.74 4.06
C VAL A 77 -18.62 -12.80 2.97
N ASN A 78 -17.39 -13.27 2.70
CA ASN A 78 -17.16 -14.32 1.72
C ASN A 78 -17.69 -15.69 2.19
N GLN A 79 -17.52 -16.01 3.47
CA GLN A 79 -18.07 -17.22 4.07
C GLN A 79 -19.60 -17.22 3.98
N LEU A 80 -20.24 -16.10 4.33
CA LEU A 80 -21.69 -15.94 4.24
C LEU A 80 -22.19 -16.12 2.80
N ARG A 81 -21.48 -15.55 1.82
CA ARG A 81 -21.78 -15.79 0.40
C ARG A 81 -21.62 -17.25 -0.02
N GLY A 82 -20.57 -17.91 0.46
CA GLY A 82 -20.31 -19.33 0.15
C GLY A 82 -21.42 -20.23 0.69
N LEU A 83 -21.75 -20.08 1.98
CA LEU A 83 -22.79 -20.86 2.64
C LEU A 83 -24.16 -20.66 2.00
N LEU A 84 -24.57 -19.41 1.77
CA LEU A 84 -25.86 -19.14 1.11
C LEU A 84 -25.88 -19.66 -0.34
N GLY A 85 -24.73 -19.66 -1.01
CA GLY A 85 -24.59 -20.23 -2.35
C GLY A 85 -24.84 -21.74 -2.41
N GLU A 86 -24.59 -22.49 -1.35
CA GLU A 86 -24.91 -23.94 -1.28
C GLU A 86 -26.43 -24.19 -1.32
N PHE A 87 -27.23 -23.20 -0.92
CA PHE A 87 -28.70 -23.22 -0.97
C PHE A 87 -29.25 -22.51 -2.23
N GLY A 88 -28.41 -22.22 -3.22
CA GLY A 88 -28.79 -21.53 -4.46
C GLY A 88 -29.05 -20.03 -4.31
N LEU A 89 -28.74 -19.44 -3.14
CA LEU A 89 -28.94 -18.02 -2.87
C LEU A 89 -27.68 -17.24 -3.26
N HIS A 90 -27.73 -16.60 -4.42
CA HIS A 90 -26.66 -15.75 -4.94
C HIS A 90 -27.03 -14.26 -4.84
N PHE A 91 -26.04 -13.43 -4.51
CA PHE A 91 -26.22 -12.00 -4.27
C PHE A 91 -25.30 -11.14 -5.12
N THR A 92 -25.66 -9.88 -5.24
CA THR A 92 -24.90 -8.86 -5.96
C THR A 92 -23.44 -8.81 -5.52
N ALA A 93 -22.55 -8.70 -6.50
CA ALA A 93 -21.11 -8.57 -6.26
C ALA A 93 -20.79 -7.29 -5.47
N GLY A 94 -19.82 -7.40 -4.57
CA GLY A 94 -19.38 -6.29 -3.72
C GLY A 94 -20.08 -6.24 -2.37
N ARG A 95 -19.31 -5.93 -1.32
CA ARG A 95 -19.76 -6.03 0.07
C ARG A 95 -21.02 -5.21 0.36
N HIS A 96 -21.05 -3.94 0.00
CA HIS A 96 -22.17 -3.05 0.33
C HIS A 96 -23.47 -3.48 -0.34
N ALA A 97 -23.44 -3.70 -1.66
CA ALA A 97 -24.61 -4.11 -2.43
C ALA A 97 -25.13 -5.48 -1.95
N GLY A 98 -24.23 -6.47 -1.81
CA GLY A 98 -24.63 -7.81 -1.34
C GLY A 98 -25.22 -7.81 0.07
N LEU A 99 -24.60 -7.10 1.02
CA LEU A 99 -25.15 -7.02 2.38
C LEU A 99 -26.47 -6.24 2.44
N ALA A 100 -26.65 -5.23 1.59
CA ALA A 100 -27.92 -4.52 1.48
C ALA A 100 -29.02 -5.42 0.92
N GLU A 101 -28.70 -6.21 -0.11
CA GLU A 101 -29.61 -7.19 -0.70
C GLU A 101 -30.01 -8.27 0.32
N ILE A 102 -29.05 -8.83 1.06
CA ILE A 102 -29.33 -9.81 2.13
C ILE A 102 -30.26 -9.22 3.21
N ARG A 103 -30.07 -7.94 3.57
CA ARG A 103 -30.96 -7.26 4.51
C ARG A 103 -32.36 -7.05 3.95
N ALA A 104 -32.48 -6.70 2.67
CA ALA A 104 -33.76 -6.46 2.01
C ALA A 104 -34.58 -7.75 1.82
N ARG A 105 -33.89 -8.87 1.53
CA ARG A 105 -34.50 -10.19 1.29
C ARG A 105 -34.46 -11.09 2.53
N ARG A 106 -34.40 -10.51 3.73
CA ARG A 106 -34.16 -11.25 4.98
C ARG A 106 -35.15 -12.40 5.19
N GLU A 107 -36.44 -12.11 5.06
CA GLU A 107 -37.52 -13.09 5.28
C GLU A 107 -37.49 -14.22 4.25
N GLU A 108 -37.22 -13.90 2.98
CA GLU A 108 -37.07 -14.89 1.92
C GLU A 108 -35.91 -15.84 2.22
N ILE A 109 -34.76 -15.30 2.62
CA ILE A 109 -33.56 -16.08 2.94
C ILE A 109 -33.79 -16.94 4.18
N GLU A 110 -34.42 -16.39 5.21
CA GLU A 110 -34.76 -17.10 6.45
C GLU A 110 -35.62 -18.33 6.19
N ASN A 111 -36.59 -18.21 5.28
CA ASN A 111 -37.46 -19.32 4.88
C ASN A 111 -36.78 -20.32 3.90
N ALA A 112 -35.75 -19.88 3.18
CA ALA A 112 -35.06 -20.69 2.17
C ALA A 112 -33.91 -21.56 2.74
N VAL A 113 -33.51 -21.35 4.01
CA VAL A 113 -32.41 -22.10 4.64
C VAL A 113 -32.87 -22.81 5.93
N PRO A 114 -32.21 -23.91 6.34
CA PRO A 114 -32.54 -24.57 7.61
C PRO A 114 -32.45 -23.61 8.82
N PRO A 115 -33.39 -23.66 9.78
CA PRO A 115 -33.41 -22.72 10.93
C PRO A 115 -32.12 -22.70 11.76
N VAL A 116 -31.45 -23.86 11.87
CA VAL A 116 -30.15 -23.99 12.56
C VAL A 116 -29.07 -23.16 11.86
N LEU A 117 -29.04 -23.19 10.53
CA LEU A 117 -28.10 -22.40 9.74
C LEU A 117 -28.46 -20.91 9.80
N TRP A 118 -29.73 -20.56 9.66
CA TRP A 118 -30.17 -19.17 9.75
C TRP A 118 -29.73 -18.52 11.06
N SER A 119 -29.91 -19.22 12.18
CA SER A 119 -29.48 -18.74 13.49
C SER A 119 -27.97 -18.41 13.54
N ALA A 120 -27.14 -19.22 12.89
CA ALA A 120 -25.70 -18.97 12.78
C ALA A 120 -25.38 -17.79 11.85
N LEU A 121 -26.04 -17.71 10.69
CA LEU A 121 -25.87 -16.62 9.72
C LEU A 121 -26.31 -15.27 10.29
N ALA A 122 -27.40 -15.23 11.06
CA ALA A 122 -27.89 -14.02 11.73
C ALA A 122 -26.83 -13.47 12.69
N ARG A 123 -26.24 -14.32 13.56
CA ARG A 123 -25.12 -13.91 14.43
C ARG A 123 -23.93 -13.40 13.62
N GLN A 124 -23.60 -14.05 12.51
CA GLN A 124 -22.50 -13.62 11.65
C GLN A 124 -22.76 -12.25 10.99
N LEU A 125 -24.00 -11.96 10.62
CA LEU A 125 -24.40 -10.64 10.11
C LEU A 125 -24.26 -9.56 11.18
N ASP A 126 -24.58 -9.85 12.44
CA ASP A 126 -24.39 -8.92 13.55
C ASP A 126 -22.90 -8.66 13.84
N GLU A 127 -22.08 -9.72 13.81
CA GLU A 127 -20.61 -9.59 13.91
C GLU A 127 -20.03 -8.70 12.81
N ILE A 128 -20.50 -8.85 11.56
CA ILE A 128 -20.08 -7.99 10.45
C ILE A 128 -20.43 -6.52 10.71
N ARG A 129 -21.60 -6.24 11.32
CA ARG A 129 -22.00 -4.86 11.67
C ARG A 129 -21.10 -4.29 12.77
N ARG A 130 -20.84 -5.06 13.83
CA ARG A 130 -19.93 -4.67 14.92
C ARG A 130 -18.52 -4.38 14.41
N GLU A 131 -18.00 -5.24 13.53
CA GLU A 131 -16.70 -5.03 12.89
C GLU A 131 -16.69 -3.76 12.03
N ASP A 132 -17.77 -3.46 11.30
CA ASP A 132 -17.89 -2.21 10.54
C ASP A 132 -17.87 -0.97 11.47
N GLU A 133 -18.56 -1.02 12.61
CA GLU A 133 -18.57 0.05 13.62
C GLU A 133 -17.18 0.28 14.23
N GLN A 134 -16.52 -0.79 14.68
CA GLN A 134 -15.16 -0.73 15.23
C GLN A 134 -14.14 -0.19 14.22
N ILE A 135 -14.25 -0.61 12.94
CA ILE A 135 -13.40 -0.06 11.88
C ILE A 135 -13.61 1.45 11.77
N LEU A 136 -14.86 1.93 11.76
CA LEU A 136 -15.16 3.36 11.66
C LEU A 136 -14.65 4.15 12.86
N GLU A 137 -14.75 3.61 14.07
CA GLU A 137 -14.19 4.22 15.28
C GLU A 137 -12.68 4.39 15.17
N ILE A 138 -11.95 3.32 14.83
CA ILE A 138 -10.50 3.38 14.64
C ILE A 138 -10.12 4.35 13.50
N GLU A 139 -10.88 4.37 12.40
CA GLU A 139 -10.65 5.32 11.31
C GLU A 139 -10.83 6.78 11.75
N ARG A 140 -11.82 7.07 12.62
CA ARG A 140 -12.02 8.40 13.21
C ARG A 140 -10.86 8.78 14.12
N GLU A 141 -10.41 7.87 14.98
CA GLU A 141 -9.25 8.11 15.86
C GLU A 141 -7.98 8.42 15.06
N ILE A 142 -7.71 7.63 14.01
CA ILE A 142 -6.59 7.84 13.10
C ILE A 142 -6.70 9.21 12.40
N ALA A 143 -7.90 9.58 11.93
CA ALA A 143 -8.11 10.88 11.30
C ALA A 143 -7.95 12.04 12.31
N ASN A 144 -8.40 11.87 13.55
CA ASN A 144 -8.23 12.86 14.61
C ASN A 144 -6.74 13.07 14.94
N TRP A 145 -5.98 11.99 15.04
CA TRP A 145 -4.54 12.06 15.20
C TRP A 145 -3.89 12.79 14.01
N LEU A 146 -4.32 12.52 12.77
CA LEU A 146 -3.75 13.18 11.60
C LEU A 146 -3.97 14.71 11.63
N ARG A 147 -5.14 15.16 12.13
CA ARG A 147 -5.46 16.59 12.26
C ARG A 147 -4.51 17.35 13.18
N SER A 148 -3.88 16.71 14.17
CA SER A 148 -2.87 17.35 15.03
C SER A 148 -1.45 17.32 14.45
N HIS A 149 -1.24 16.76 13.26
CA HIS A 149 0.09 16.57 12.66
C HIS A 149 0.20 17.29 11.30
N PRO A 150 0.87 18.46 11.21
CA PRO A 150 0.99 19.23 9.97
C PRO A 150 1.63 18.46 8.80
N ALA A 151 2.62 17.62 9.09
CA ALA A 151 3.24 16.74 8.09
C ALA A 151 2.24 15.76 7.47
N GLY A 152 1.26 15.31 8.26
CA GLY A 152 0.20 14.41 7.82
C GLY A 152 -0.79 15.08 6.87
N GLN A 153 -1.24 16.28 7.22
CA GLN A 153 -2.12 17.10 6.37
C GLN A 153 -1.47 17.39 5.02
N THR A 154 -0.18 17.74 5.03
CA THR A 154 0.62 17.99 3.83
C THR A 154 0.71 16.76 2.92
N VAL A 155 0.78 15.56 3.51
CA VAL A 155 0.81 14.29 2.76
C VAL A 155 -0.57 13.91 2.22
N GLU A 156 -1.64 14.27 2.93
CA GLU A 156 -3.02 14.04 2.51
C GLU A 156 -3.42 14.87 1.27
N GLU A 157 -2.79 16.03 1.03
CA GLU A 157 -3.01 16.83 -0.19
C GLU A 157 -2.60 16.09 -1.48
N ILE A 158 -1.77 15.05 -1.36
CA ILE A 158 -1.28 14.30 -2.51
C ILE A 158 -2.44 13.50 -3.13
N PRO A 159 -2.72 13.64 -4.43
CA PRO A 159 -3.80 12.92 -5.07
C PRO A 159 -3.73 11.41 -4.83
N GLY A 160 -4.83 10.84 -4.33
CA GLY A 160 -4.93 9.41 -4.02
C GLY A 160 -4.46 9.03 -2.62
N ILE A 161 -3.92 9.96 -1.83
CA ILE A 161 -3.61 9.75 -0.43
C ILE A 161 -4.77 10.31 0.40
N GLY A 162 -5.37 9.45 1.21
CA GLY A 162 -6.39 9.84 2.19
C GLY A 162 -5.87 9.70 3.62
N PRO A 163 -6.71 9.94 4.64
CA PRO A 163 -6.26 10.08 6.02
C PRO A 163 -5.56 8.81 6.54
N ILE A 164 -6.10 7.63 6.23
CA ILE A 164 -5.50 6.33 6.58
C ILE A 164 -4.12 6.12 5.94
N THR A 165 -3.93 6.61 4.72
CA THR A 165 -2.62 6.45 4.04
C THR A 165 -1.62 7.49 4.54
N ALA A 166 -2.07 8.73 4.75
CA ALA A 166 -1.24 9.81 5.26
C ALA A 166 -0.74 9.53 6.68
N SER A 167 -1.62 9.09 7.59
CA SER A 167 -1.26 8.73 8.96
C SER A 167 -0.26 7.57 9.00
N ALA A 168 -0.50 6.52 8.22
CA ALA A 168 0.41 5.38 8.15
C ALA A 168 1.79 5.77 7.57
N LEU A 169 1.83 6.67 6.59
CA LEU A 169 3.07 7.19 6.01
C LEU A 169 3.87 7.96 7.05
N VAL A 170 3.26 8.93 7.72
CA VAL A 170 3.95 9.77 8.72
C VAL A 170 4.40 8.93 9.91
N ALA A 171 3.55 8.04 10.43
CA ALA A 171 3.89 7.16 11.54
C ALA A 171 5.00 6.16 11.20
N THR A 172 5.06 5.68 9.95
CA THR A 172 6.11 4.75 9.51
C THR A 172 7.43 5.44 9.22
N MET A 173 7.37 6.62 8.58
CA MET A 173 8.55 7.37 8.16
C MET A 173 9.24 8.05 9.34
N GLY A 174 8.45 8.52 10.32
CA GLY A 174 8.94 9.39 11.38
C GLY A 174 9.40 10.72 10.79
N SER A 175 10.72 10.86 10.63
CA SER A 175 11.34 12.05 10.03
C SER A 175 11.63 11.83 8.54
N ALA A 176 11.19 12.77 7.69
CA ALA A 176 11.48 12.74 6.25
C ALA A 176 12.99 12.82 5.95
N GLN A 177 13.76 13.46 6.84
CA GLN A 177 15.21 13.59 6.76
C GLN A 177 15.95 12.25 6.90
N ALA A 178 15.28 11.21 7.40
CA ALA A 178 15.84 9.85 7.45
C ALA A 178 16.10 9.25 6.05
N PHE A 179 15.55 9.84 4.98
CA PHE A 179 15.70 9.36 3.62
C PHE A 179 16.44 10.39 2.76
N ARG A 180 17.53 9.96 2.12
CA ARG A 180 18.30 10.78 1.16
C ARG A 180 17.48 11.31 -0.04
N SER A 181 16.38 10.64 -0.37
CA SER A 181 15.45 11.03 -1.44
C SER A 181 14.16 10.22 -1.36
N GLY A 182 13.09 10.70 -1.99
CA GLY A 182 11.86 9.92 -2.10
C GLY A 182 12.01 8.62 -2.88
N ARG A 183 13.00 8.51 -3.78
CA ARG A 183 13.33 7.23 -4.44
C ARG A 183 13.88 6.22 -3.43
N ALA A 184 14.70 6.67 -2.48
CA ALA A 184 15.18 5.83 -1.39
C ALA A 184 14.03 5.40 -0.48
N PHE A 185 13.08 6.29 -0.22
CA PHE A 185 11.85 5.95 0.50
C PHE A 185 10.97 4.93 -0.27
N ALA A 186 10.72 5.15 -1.55
CA ALA A 186 9.98 4.18 -2.38
C ALA A 186 10.68 2.80 -2.43
N ALA A 187 12.02 2.79 -2.39
CA ALA A 187 12.80 1.57 -2.31
C ALA A 187 12.65 0.86 -0.95
N SER A 188 12.62 1.61 0.15
CA SER A 188 12.41 1.04 1.49
C SER A 188 11.02 0.40 1.64
N LEU A 189 10.00 0.96 0.98
CA LEU A 189 8.63 0.41 0.88
C LEU A 189 8.47 -0.71 -0.17
N GLY A 190 9.54 -1.01 -0.91
CA GLY A 190 9.57 -2.06 -1.91
C GLY A 190 8.71 -1.79 -3.15
N LEU A 191 8.47 -0.52 -3.46
CA LEU A 191 7.75 -0.06 -4.66
C LEU A 191 8.63 -0.02 -5.91
N VAL A 192 9.95 -0.08 -5.74
CA VAL A 192 10.90 -0.13 -6.86
C VAL A 192 11.02 -1.55 -7.45
N PRO A 193 11.30 -1.68 -8.75
CA PRO A 193 11.61 -2.98 -9.37
C PRO A 193 12.76 -3.70 -8.67
N ARG A 194 12.72 -5.03 -8.67
CA ARG A 194 13.89 -5.84 -8.34
C ARG A 194 14.94 -5.65 -9.43
N GLN A 195 16.19 -5.54 -9.02
CA GLN A 195 17.32 -5.53 -9.92
C GLN A 195 18.13 -6.80 -9.68
N SER A 196 18.46 -7.51 -10.75
CA SER A 196 19.36 -8.66 -10.76
C SER A 196 20.31 -8.52 -11.95
N GLY A 197 21.56 -8.90 -11.78
CA GLY A 197 22.55 -8.79 -12.86
C GLY A 197 23.91 -9.31 -12.45
N SER A 198 24.61 -9.94 -13.39
CA SER A 198 26.02 -10.31 -13.30
C SER A 198 26.72 -9.88 -14.60
N GLY A 199 28.03 -9.61 -14.52
CA GLY A 199 28.84 -9.26 -15.70
C GLY A 199 28.38 -8.00 -16.46
N GLY A 200 27.99 -6.92 -15.75
CA GLY A 200 27.62 -5.64 -16.35
C GLY A 200 26.21 -5.55 -16.96
N LYS A 201 25.46 -6.67 -17.02
CA LYS A 201 24.07 -6.66 -17.51
C LYS A 201 23.08 -6.45 -16.37
N VAL A 202 22.28 -5.39 -16.44
CA VAL A 202 21.21 -5.11 -15.48
C VAL A 202 19.87 -5.63 -16.01
N GLN A 203 19.24 -6.54 -15.27
CA GLN A 203 17.88 -7.00 -15.50
C GLN A 203 16.94 -6.45 -14.43
N LEU A 204 15.82 -5.86 -14.87
CA LEU A 204 14.76 -5.39 -13.99
C LEU A 204 13.62 -6.41 -13.95
N GLY A 205 13.25 -6.85 -12.76
CA GLY A 205 12.13 -7.75 -12.50
C GLY A 205 10.87 -7.03 -12.00
N GLY A 206 9.93 -7.79 -11.43
CA GLY A 206 8.74 -7.24 -10.77
C GLY A 206 9.08 -6.37 -9.54
N ILE A 207 8.06 -5.80 -8.89
CA ILE A 207 8.26 -5.00 -7.67
C ILE A 207 9.03 -5.77 -6.59
N SER A 208 9.88 -5.08 -5.84
CA SER A 208 10.76 -5.76 -4.88
C SER A 208 10.04 -6.42 -3.72
N LYS A 209 8.84 -5.94 -3.36
CA LYS A 209 8.06 -6.43 -2.21
C LYS A 209 8.83 -6.34 -0.89
N ARG A 210 9.90 -5.53 -0.83
CA ARG A 210 10.61 -5.16 0.41
C ARG A 210 9.74 -4.20 1.25
N GLY A 211 10.14 -3.97 2.50
CA GLY A 211 9.41 -3.08 3.40
C GLY A 211 8.06 -3.61 3.88
N ASP A 212 7.22 -2.67 4.33
CA ASP A 212 5.91 -2.92 4.89
C ASP A 212 4.87 -3.25 3.79
N PRO A 213 4.29 -4.47 3.78
CA PRO A 213 3.22 -4.83 2.86
C PRO A 213 1.96 -3.97 3.03
N TYR A 214 1.62 -3.53 4.24
CA TYR A 214 0.43 -2.73 4.51
C TYR A 214 0.51 -1.37 3.82
N LEU A 215 1.59 -0.63 4.08
CA LEU A 215 1.81 0.69 3.48
C LEU A 215 1.89 0.63 1.95
N ARG A 216 2.54 -0.43 1.42
CA ARG A 216 2.58 -0.69 -0.02
C ARG A 216 1.20 -0.94 -0.61
N ARG A 217 0.33 -1.72 0.07
CA ARG A 217 -1.07 -1.90 -0.38
C ARG A 217 -1.81 -0.57 -0.43
N LEU A 218 -1.73 0.24 0.63
CA LEU A 218 -2.39 1.55 0.69
C LEU A 218 -1.96 2.46 -0.47
N LEU A 219 -0.66 2.58 -0.72
CA LEU A 219 -0.13 3.41 -1.81
C LEU A 219 -0.54 2.91 -3.20
N ILE A 220 -0.55 1.59 -3.42
CA ILE A 220 -1.01 1.00 -4.68
C ILE A 220 -2.51 1.29 -4.89
N HIS A 221 -3.33 1.17 -3.84
CA HIS A 221 -4.75 1.52 -3.92
C HIS A 221 -4.96 3.01 -4.20
N GLY A 222 -4.21 3.89 -3.54
CA GLY A 222 -4.24 5.32 -3.80
C GLY A 222 -3.90 5.67 -5.26
N ALA A 223 -2.79 5.12 -5.76
CA ALA A 223 -2.40 5.29 -7.16
C ALA A 223 -3.46 4.75 -8.13
N ARG A 224 -4.07 3.59 -7.82
CA ARG A 224 -5.13 3.01 -8.64
C ARG A 224 -6.35 3.93 -8.70
N ILE A 225 -6.78 4.51 -7.58
CA ILE A 225 -7.91 5.44 -7.52
C ILE A 225 -7.64 6.66 -8.40
N VAL A 226 -6.44 7.23 -8.34
CA VAL A 226 -6.07 8.39 -9.20
C VAL A 226 -6.18 8.02 -10.67
N LEU A 227 -5.70 6.84 -11.06
CA LEU A 227 -5.71 6.39 -12.45
C LEU A 227 -7.13 6.03 -12.93
N THR A 228 -7.96 5.41 -12.11
CA THR A 228 -9.26 4.87 -12.56
C THR A 228 -10.47 5.72 -12.24
N ARG A 229 -10.42 6.55 -11.19
CA ARG A 229 -11.59 7.27 -10.67
C ARG A 229 -11.43 8.78 -10.60
N SER A 230 -10.22 9.32 -10.74
CA SER A 230 -10.05 10.77 -10.73
C SER A 230 -10.62 11.39 -12.02
N ARG A 231 -11.54 12.35 -11.87
CA ARG A 231 -12.09 13.14 -13.00
C ARG A 231 -11.04 14.07 -13.60
N LYS A 232 -10.16 14.62 -12.76
CA LYS A 232 -9.02 15.46 -13.17
C LYS A 232 -7.75 14.74 -12.75
N ARG A 233 -7.14 14.03 -13.68
CA ARG A 233 -5.86 13.34 -13.41
C ARG A 233 -4.71 14.36 -13.46
N PRO A 234 -3.70 14.21 -12.60
CA PRO A 234 -2.50 15.04 -12.69
C PRO A 234 -1.73 14.72 -13.97
N ALA A 235 -0.98 15.70 -14.50
CA ALA A 235 -0.28 15.58 -15.77
C ALA A 235 0.66 14.35 -15.85
N TRP A 236 1.31 13.98 -14.74
CA TRP A 236 2.15 12.78 -14.70
C TRP A 236 1.36 11.48 -14.91
N ALA A 237 0.10 11.43 -14.44
CA ALA A 237 -0.76 10.25 -14.56
C ALA A 237 -1.27 10.10 -15.99
N GLU A 238 -1.67 11.22 -16.63
CA GLU A 238 -2.03 11.23 -18.06
C GLU A 238 -0.83 10.83 -18.93
N ALA A 239 0.35 11.39 -18.68
CA ALA A 239 1.58 11.02 -19.38
C ALA A 239 1.93 9.54 -19.21
N LEU A 240 1.68 8.96 -18.03
CA LEU A 240 1.89 7.54 -17.78
C LEU A 240 0.91 6.66 -18.57
N LEU A 241 -0.38 7.01 -18.58
CA LEU A 241 -1.43 6.30 -19.32
C LEU A 241 -1.21 6.39 -20.83
N ALA A 242 -0.75 7.55 -21.34
CA ALA A 242 -0.40 7.70 -22.75
C ALA A 242 0.78 6.80 -23.17
N ARG A 243 1.81 6.67 -22.33
CA ARG A 243 2.98 5.81 -22.60
C ARG A 243 2.70 4.32 -22.41
N ARG A 244 1.80 3.99 -21.49
CA ARG A 244 1.40 2.62 -21.16
C ARG A 244 -0.11 2.61 -20.98
N PRO A 245 -0.87 2.54 -22.09
CA PRO A 245 -2.31 2.37 -22.01
C PRO A 245 -2.53 1.10 -21.20
N THR A 246 -3.09 1.26 -20.00
CA THR A 246 -3.46 0.11 -19.19
C THR A 246 -4.52 -0.61 -20.00
N PRO A 247 -4.40 -1.91 -20.30
CA PRO A 247 -5.58 -2.67 -20.69
C PRO A 247 -6.46 -2.62 -19.44
N LEU A 248 -7.44 -1.72 -19.44
CA LEU A 248 -8.48 -1.61 -18.43
C LEU A 248 -9.28 -2.90 -18.50
N GLY A 249 -8.78 -3.96 -17.85
CA GLY A 249 -9.29 -5.31 -18.00
C GLY A 249 -8.29 -6.44 -17.73
N HIS A 250 -7.43 -6.34 -16.72
CA HIS A 250 -6.61 -7.48 -16.27
C HIS A 250 -6.85 -7.84 -14.79
N GLN A 251 -8.12 -8.10 -14.47
CA GLN A 251 -8.44 -9.34 -13.74
C GLN A 251 -8.27 -10.58 -14.65
N ALA A 252 -8.16 -10.43 -15.98
CA ALA A 252 -8.03 -11.52 -16.96
C ALA A 252 -6.59 -11.99 -17.29
N ARG A 253 -5.59 -11.87 -16.40
CA ARG A 253 -4.24 -12.49 -16.65
C ARG A 253 -3.73 -13.43 -15.56
N HIS A 254 -4.52 -13.71 -14.53
CA HIS A 254 -4.19 -14.71 -13.52
C HIS A 254 -5.00 -16.03 -13.63
N GLU A 255 -5.88 -16.17 -14.62
CA GLU A 255 -6.74 -17.36 -14.80
C GLU A 255 -6.34 -18.29 -15.97
N ARG A 256 -5.09 -18.21 -16.46
CA ARG A 256 -4.61 -19.13 -17.52
C ARG A 256 -3.41 -20.00 -17.13
N LEU A 257 -3.18 -20.21 -15.83
CA LEU A 257 -2.09 -21.07 -15.32
C LEU A 257 -2.55 -21.93 -14.12
N GLY A 258 -3.74 -22.53 -14.22
CA GLY A 258 -4.30 -23.38 -13.16
C GLY A 258 -5.04 -24.63 -13.62
N ARG A 259 -5.07 -24.95 -14.92
CA ARG A 259 -5.60 -26.23 -15.44
C ARG A 259 -4.80 -26.68 -16.66
N SER A 260 -4.61 -28.00 -16.74
CA SER A 260 -3.91 -28.79 -17.76
C SER A 260 -2.47 -29.17 -17.43
N GLN A 261 -2.35 -30.32 -16.76
CA GLN A 261 -1.30 -31.30 -17.04
C GLN A 261 -1.25 -31.63 -18.55
N LEU A 262 -0.09 -32.10 -19.00
CA LEU A 262 0.31 -32.71 -20.30
C LEU A 262 1.39 -31.91 -21.06
N LEU A 263 2.64 -32.37 -20.88
CA LEU A 263 3.72 -32.32 -21.88
C LEU A 263 3.32 -33.14 -23.13
N PRO A 264 4.06 -33.09 -24.26
CA PRO A 264 5.05 -32.11 -24.74
C PRO A 264 4.83 -31.69 -26.22
N SER A 265 5.61 -30.73 -26.74
CA SER A 265 6.38 -30.84 -28.00
C SER A 265 6.86 -29.49 -28.57
N ARG A 266 8.20 -29.39 -28.66
CA ARG A 266 9.04 -28.55 -29.54
C ARG A 266 9.27 -27.04 -29.22
N PRO A 267 10.53 -26.58 -29.38
CA PRO A 267 10.92 -25.19 -29.19
C PRO A 267 10.72 -24.41 -30.50
N GLN A 268 10.06 -23.26 -30.45
CA GLN A 268 10.18 -22.24 -31.48
C GLN A 268 10.85 -21.00 -30.89
N SER A 269 12.02 -20.71 -31.46
CA SER A 269 12.89 -19.58 -31.16
C SER A 269 12.21 -18.29 -31.57
N TYR A 270 11.70 -17.51 -30.61
CA TYR A 270 11.28 -16.14 -30.87
C TYR A 270 12.48 -15.20 -30.72
N HIS A 271 13.16 -14.91 -31.82
CA HIS A 271 13.99 -13.71 -31.91
C HIS A 271 13.06 -12.49 -31.90
N ARG A 272 13.01 -11.80 -30.75
CA ARG A 272 12.39 -10.47 -30.66
C ARG A 272 13.51 -9.44 -30.63
N THR A 273 13.77 -8.83 -31.77
CA THR A 273 14.50 -7.57 -31.89
C THR A 273 13.85 -6.55 -30.95
N ARG A 274 14.60 -6.09 -29.95
CA ARG A 274 14.21 -4.98 -29.08
C ARG A 274 14.59 -3.68 -29.77
N PRO A 275 13.71 -2.66 -29.85
CA PRO A 275 14.21 -1.31 -30.01
C PRO A 275 15.02 -0.95 -28.77
N ASP A 276 16.21 -0.42 -29.00
CA ASP A 276 17.13 0.04 -27.98
C ASP A 276 16.50 1.22 -27.23
N ILE A 277 16.05 0.98 -26.00
CA ILE A 277 15.58 2.03 -25.10
C ILE A 277 16.70 2.22 -24.09
N GLY A 278 17.59 3.17 -24.39
CA GLY A 278 18.58 3.68 -23.45
C GLY A 278 17.91 4.16 -22.14
N PRO A 279 18.68 4.31 -21.04
CA PRO A 279 18.13 4.66 -19.75
C PRO A 279 17.57 6.08 -19.77
N GLN A 280 16.25 6.22 -19.93
CA GLN A 280 15.58 7.53 -19.95
C GLN A 280 14.76 7.77 -18.67
N PRO A 281 14.74 9.02 -18.17
CA PRO A 281 14.36 9.34 -16.80
C PRO A 281 12.85 9.18 -16.56
N ILE A 282 12.52 8.50 -15.46
CA ILE A 282 11.15 8.45 -14.91
C ILE A 282 10.87 9.84 -14.28
N PRO A 283 9.78 10.53 -14.65
CA PRO A 283 9.43 11.82 -14.05
C PRO A 283 9.18 11.68 -12.53
N ASN A 284 9.65 12.66 -11.77
CA ASN A 284 10.02 12.52 -10.37
C ASN A 284 8.86 12.83 -9.41
N THR A 285 7.86 11.95 -9.31
CA THR A 285 6.83 12.01 -8.25
C THR A 285 7.40 11.77 -6.85
N SER A 286 8.60 11.18 -6.76
CA SER A 286 9.28 10.92 -5.49
C SER A 286 9.93 12.14 -4.86
N LYS A 287 10.38 13.13 -5.66
CA LYS A 287 10.87 14.41 -5.13
C LYS A 287 9.75 15.17 -4.44
N HIS A 288 8.55 15.22 -5.02
CA HIS A 288 7.40 15.90 -4.41
C HIS A 288 7.06 15.35 -3.02
N LEU A 289 7.01 14.03 -2.81
CA LEU A 289 6.71 13.46 -1.48
C LEU A 289 7.67 13.91 -0.38
N THR A 290 8.97 13.97 -0.64
CA THR A 290 9.97 14.39 0.37
C THR A 290 10.12 15.91 0.44
N GLN A 291 9.93 16.62 -0.67
CA GLN A 291 10.10 18.07 -0.77
C GLN A 291 8.88 18.82 -0.23
N THR A 292 7.66 18.29 -0.41
CA THR A 292 6.42 18.78 0.21
C THR A 292 6.45 18.60 1.73
N LEU A 293 6.96 17.46 2.22
CA LEU A 293 7.22 17.22 3.65
C LEU A 293 8.34 18.10 4.26
N ALA A 294 9.35 18.48 3.48
CA ALA A 294 10.49 19.26 3.97
C ALA A 294 10.31 20.78 3.88
N SER A 295 9.34 21.31 3.11
CA SER A 295 9.26 22.75 2.81
C SER A 295 8.01 23.46 3.31
N GLY A 296 6.99 22.77 3.83
CA GLY A 296 5.75 23.38 4.33
C GLY A 296 5.05 24.31 3.33
N ARG A 297 5.40 24.22 2.04
CA ARG A 297 4.93 25.13 0.99
C ARG A 297 4.11 24.37 -0.03
N CYS A 298 2.79 24.50 0.10
CA CYS A 298 1.87 24.28 -0.99
C CYS A 298 2.03 25.45 -1.98
N SER A 299 2.45 25.17 -3.21
CA SER A 299 2.37 26.15 -4.30
C SER A 299 1.80 25.47 -5.53
N TYR A 300 0.49 25.55 -5.63
CA TYR A 300 -0.24 25.37 -6.88
C TYR A 300 -0.47 26.77 -7.48
N LYS A 301 0.51 27.30 -8.23
CA LYS A 301 0.27 28.50 -9.05
C LYS A 301 -0.29 28.06 -10.41
N GLY A 302 -1.61 28.20 -10.55
CA GLY A 302 -2.32 28.14 -11.83
C GLY A 302 -3.20 29.38 -12.02
N SER A 303 -2.83 30.24 -12.97
CA SER A 303 -3.64 31.22 -13.71
C SER A 303 -2.67 32.07 -14.53
N LYS A 304 -2.86 32.50 -15.78
CA LYS A 304 -3.79 32.32 -16.93
C LYS A 304 -2.93 32.70 -18.18
N PRO A 305 -3.33 32.38 -19.43
CA PRO A 305 -3.66 33.51 -20.30
C PRO A 305 -4.90 33.24 -21.17
N ALA A 306 -5.82 34.18 -21.21
CA ALA A 306 -6.77 34.39 -22.30
C ALA A 306 -7.45 35.74 -22.07
N GLY A 307 -6.97 36.75 -22.78
CA GLY A 307 -7.65 38.03 -22.98
C GLY A 307 -7.78 38.24 -24.48
N SER A 308 -8.87 37.75 -25.06
CA SER A 308 -9.36 38.17 -26.38
C SER A 308 -10.67 38.91 -26.13
N GLY A 309 -10.68 40.19 -26.49
CA GLY A 309 -11.80 41.08 -26.26
C GLY A 309 -11.52 42.43 -26.93
N GLU A 310 -11.49 42.42 -28.26
CA GLU A 310 -11.79 43.61 -29.04
C GLU A 310 -13.19 44.11 -28.66
N ARG A 311 -13.31 45.39 -28.31
CA ARG A 311 -14.48 46.21 -28.64
C ARG A 311 -14.04 47.68 -28.68
N HIS A 312 -14.18 48.23 -29.88
CA HIS A 312 -14.07 49.63 -30.26
C HIS A 312 -15.18 50.52 -29.64
N PHE A 313 -15.03 51.82 -29.91
CA PHE A 313 -15.89 53.01 -29.66
C PHE A 313 -15.54 53.80 -28.39
N HIS A 314 -15.43 55.14 -28.39
CA HIS A 314 -15.17 56.20 -29.37
C HIS A 314 -15.04 57.49 -28.51
N THR A 315 -14.23 58.46 -28.98
CA THR A 315 -14.04 59.85 -28.48
C THR A 315 -13.49 60.03 -27.07
#